data_AF-F9ERH6-F1
#
_entry.id   AF-F9ERH6-F1
#
_cell.length_a   1.000
_cell.length_b   1.000
_cell.length_c   1.000
_cell.angle_alpha   90.00
_cell.angle_beta   90.00
_cell.angle_gamma   90.00
#
_symmetry.space_group_name_H-M   'P 1'
#
loop_
_entity.id
_entity.type
_entity.pdbx_description
1 polymer ?
#
loop_
_entity_poly.entity_id
_entity_poly.type
_entity_poly.pdbx_seq_one_letter_code
_entity_poly.pdbx_strand_id
1 'polypeptide(L)'
;LSIPFEIVAKTGIIATIKGKNPGKTVLLRADMDALEVYEKNDVSYKSQKDGLMHACGHDGHIAMLLGAAHVLNDVKNDFSGEVKLLFQPAEETAQGAKAVIEESKITNSIDAAFAIHLWQGVPVGKISLESGARMAAADLFSIKVKGKSGHGSMPHETIDAVVVASAIVMNLQHLVSRNTNPLDTLVVTVGKLVAGTRHNIIAGEALLEGTIRSFSDEVWKKVPEQLERVVKNTAAAYDASVEINLTRATPPLVNNQDISNILKNSAVKLYGEEVVTKYEKTPGGEDFAYFTQVVPGALAFVGIRNDAKGINSPHHSETFNMDEEALEMGANLYAQFAID
;
A
#
# COMPACT_ATOMS: atom_id res chain seq x y z
N LEU A 1 -16.48 -16.76 17.98
CA LEU A 1 -17.50 -15.74 17.62
C LEU A 1 -18.73 -16.31 16.90
N SER A 2 -18.68 -17.53 16.32
CA SER A 2 -19.82 -18.14 15.60
C SER A 2 -20.37 -17.29 14.45
N ILE A 3 -19.51 -16.45 13.86
CA ILE A 3 -19.81 -15.64 12.69
C ILE A 3 -19.51 -16.50 11.45
N PRO A 4 -20.43 -16.65 10.49
CA PRO A 4 -20.16 -17.34 9.23
C PRO A 4 -19.03 -16.66 8.45
N PHE A 5 -18.13 -17.45 7.89
CA PHE A 5 -17.02 -16.95 7.09
C PHE A 5 -16.70 -17.86 5.89
N GLU A 6 -16.01 -17.29 4.91
CA GLU A 6 -15.45 -17.98 3.76
C GLU A 6 -13.94 -17.72 3.64
N ILE A 7 -13.23 -18.68 3.06
CA ILE A 7 -11.80 -18.53 2.75
C ILE A 7 -11.68 -18.04 1.30
N VAL A 8 -10.81 -17.06 1.09
CA VAL A 8 -10.54 -16.41 -0.21
C VAL A 8 -9.04 -16.18 -0.36
N ALA A 9 -8.51 -16.10 -1.58
CA ALA A 9 -7.11 -15.78 -1.84
C ALA A 9 -6.15 -16.70 -1.05
N LYS A 10 -6.48 -18.00 -1.03
CA LYS A 10 -5.82 -19.09 -0.28
C LYS A 10 -5.96 -19.03 1.25
N THR A 11 -5.67 -17.90 1.87
CA THR A 11 -5.62 -17.75 3.34
C THR A 11 -6.40 -16.56 3.88
N GLY A 12 -6.95 -15.72 3.00
CA GLY A 12 -7.84 -14.63 3.39
C GLY A 12 -9.16 -15.14 3.93
N ILE A 13 -9.79 -14.35 4.79
CA ILE A 13 -11.07 -14.70 5.41
C ILE A 13 -12.03 -13.53 5.25
N ILE A 14 -13.25 -13.81 4.80
CA ILE A 14 -14.36 -12.85 4.82
C ILE A 14 -15.43 -13.39 5.75
N ALA A 15 -15.63 -12.75 6.89
CA ALA A 15 -16.72 -13.05 7.82
C ALA A 15 -17.85 -12.04 7.65
N THR A 16 -19.11 -12.49 7.69
CA THR A 16 -20.28 -11.59 7.52
C THR A 16 -21.16 -11.58 8.76
N ILE A 17 -21.32 -10.41 9.36
CA ILE A 17 -22.30 -10.15 10.42
C ILE A 17 -23.53 -9.51 9.75
N LYS A 18 -24.70 -10.12 9.95
CA LYS A 18 -25.97 -9.58 9.45
C LYS A 18 -26.72 -8.90 10.59
N GLY A 19 -27.11 -7.66 10.34
CA GLY A 19 -27.98 -6.88 11.21
C GLY A 19 -29.41 -7.44 11.26
N LYS A 20 -30.28 -6.81 12.04
CA LYS A 20 -31.68 -7.20 12.21
C LYS A 20 -32.50 -7.08 10.93
N ASN A 21 -32.27 -6.02 10.16
CA ASN A 21 -33.00 -5.73 8.92
C ASN A 21 -32.02 -5.53 7.76
N PRO A 22 -32.47 -5.64 6.49
CA PRO A 22 -31.67 -5.24 5.34
C PRO A 22 -31.25 -3.77 5.40
N GLY A 23 -30.11 -3.44 4.79
CA GLY A 23 -29.53 -2.10 4.82
C GLY A 23 -28.23 -2.04 4.02
N LYS A 24 -27.43 -1.02 4.31
CA LYS A 24 -26.10 -0.84 3.70
C LYS A 24 -25.14 -1.96 4.10
N THR A 25 -24.10 -2.16 3.31
CA THR A 25 -23.01 -3.09 3.60
C THR A 25 -21.70 -2.34 3.76
N VAL A 26 -21.02 -2.57 4.89
CA VAL A 26 -19.72 -1.96 5.17
C VAL A 26 -18.64 -3.05 5.21
N LEU A 27 -17.49 -2.79 4.58
CA LEU A 27 -16.30 -3.61 4.65
C LEU A 27 -15.31 -3.04 5.67
N LEU A 28 -14.92 -3.84 6.65
CA LEU A 28 -13.84 -3.55 7.59
C LEU A 28 -12.67 -4.48 7.29
N ARG A 29 -11.48 -3.94 7.00
CA ARG A 29 -10.31 -4.72 6.57
C ARG A 29 -9.19 -4.65 7.60
N ALA A 30 -8.57 -5.80 7.87
CA ALA A 30 -7.27 -5.96 8.53
C ALA A 30 -6.41 -6.88 7.66
N ASP A 31 -5.18 -6.49 7.34
CA ASP A 31 -4.15 -7.38 6.80
C ASP A 31 -3.60 -8.32 7.89
N MET A 32 -2.88 -9.37 7.47
CA MET A 32 -2.53 -10.49 8.34
C MET A 32 -1.09 -11.01 8.21
N ASP A 33 -0.39 -10.69 7.14
CA ASP A 33 0.94 -11.25 6.88
C ASP A 33 2.02 -10.63 7.79
N ALA A 34 3.09 -11.39 7.96
CA ALA A 34 4.29 -10.98 8.70
C ALA A 34 5.45 -10.74 7.72
N LEU A 35 6.59 -10.30 8.25
CA LEU A 35 7.79 -9.99 7.47
C LEU A 35 8.96 -10.94 7.79
N GLU A 36 9.89 -11.04 6.85
CA GLU A 36 11.21 -11.68 7.03
C GLU A 36 12.15 -10.75 7.83
N VAL A 37 11.84 -10.56 9.11
CA VAL A 37 12.59 -9.73 10.04
C VAL A 37 12.95 -10.54 11.29
N TYR A 38 14.22 -10.48 11.69
CA TYR A 38 14.70 -11.15 12.89
C TYR A 38 14.35 -10.32 14.13
N GLU A 39 13.32 -10.71 14.87
CA GLU A 39 12.88 -9.97 16.06
C GLU A 39 13.96 -9.93 17.15
N LYS A 40 14.36 -8.73 17.57
CA LYS A 40 15.33 -8.49 18.65
C LYS A 40 14.71 -8.00 19.95
N ASN A 41 13.39 -7.86 20.01
CA ASN A 41 12.67 -7.54 21.23
C ASN A 41 12.96 -8.57 22.32
N ASP A 42 12.96 -8.09 23.57
CA ASP A 42 12.98 -8.91 24.79
C ASP A 42 11.61 -8.79 25.46
N VAL A 43 10.62 -9.47 24.89
CA VAL A 43 9.21 -9.46 25.32
C VAL A 43 8.67 -10.88 25.41
N SER A 44 7.70 -11.12 26.31
CA SER A 44 7.16 -12.46 26.55
C SER A 44 6.33 -13.02 25.39
N TYR A 45 5.88 -12.16 24.47
CA TYR A 45 5.04 -12.47 23.33
C TYR A 45 5.81 -12.46 21.99
N LYS A 46 7.15 -12.50 22.05
CA LYS A 46 8.04 -12.55 20.90
C LYS A 46 7.68 -13.68 19.93
N SER A 47 7.91 -13.48 18.63
CA SER A 47 7.75 -14.50 17.61
C SER A 47 8.43 -15.82 17.99
N GLN A 48 7.69 -16.92 17.84
CA GLN A 48 8.20 -18.28 18.02
C GLN A 48 8.76 -18.87 16.71
N LYS A 49 8.68 -18.14 15.60
CA LYS A 49 9.24 -18.54 14.30
C LYS A 49 10.45 -17.67 14.00
N ASP A 50 11.62 -18.28 14.12
CA ASP A 50 12.90 -17.61 13.91
C ASP A 50 12.98 -16.95 12.52
N GLY A 51 13.45 -15.70 12.47
CA GLY A 51 13.54 -14.91 11.24
C GLY A 51 12.21 -14.30 10.73
N LEU A 52 11.08 -14.52 11.42
CA LEU A 52 9.79 -13.92 11.08
C LEU A 52 9.25 -13.05 12.23
N MET A 53 8.69 -11.89 11.91
CA MET A 53 8.16 -10.93 12.88
C MET A 53 6.97 -10.15 12.29
N HIS A 54 5.96 -9.83 13.11
CA HIS A 54 4.96 -8.81 12.77
C HIS A 54 5.53 -7.39 12.96
N ALA A 55 6.55 -7.05 12.17
CA ALA A 55 7.23 -5.76 12.27
C ALA A 55 6.43 -4.60 11.65
N CYS A 56 5.20 -4.86 11.14
CA CYS A 56 4.29 -3.84 10.60
C CYS A 56 3.00 -3.67 11.43
N GLY A 57 2.81 -4.46 12.49
CA GLY A 57 1.64 -4.37 13.39
C GLY A 57 0.38 -5.08 12.90
N HIS A 58 0.48 -5.95 11.88
CA HIS A 58 -0.66 -6.67 11.29
C HIS A 58 -1.33 -7.64 12.29
N ASP A 59 -0.57 -8.16 13.26
CA ASP A 59 -1.12 -8.86 14.44
C ASP A 59 -2.06 -7.96 15.26
N GLY A 60 -1.68 -6.70 15.47
CA GLY A 60 -2.54 -5.69 16.08
C GLY A 60 -3.77 -5.39 15.22
N HIS A 61 -3.62 -5.30 13.89
CA HIS A 61 -4.76 -5.09 12.98
C HIS A 61 -5.78 -6.23 13.09
N ILE A 62 -5.31 -7.49 13.08
CA ILE A 62 -6.14 -8.68 13.31
C ILE A 62 -6.86 -8.58 14.66
N ALA A 63 -6.13 -8.29 15.74
CA ALA A 63 -6.67 -8.21 17.09
C ALA A 63 -7.79 -7.16 17.20
N MET A 64 -7.57 -5.97 16.62
CA MET A 64 -8.57 -4.90 16.59
C MET A 64 -9.83 -5.31 15.83
N LEU A 65 -9.68 -5.90 14.65
CA LEU A 65 -10.82 -6.32 13.85
C LEU A 65 -11.60 -7.48 14.49
N LEU A 66 -10.91 -8.41 15.16
CA LEU A 66 -11.55 -9.45 15.97
C LEU A 66 -12.30 -8.88 17.17
N GLY A 67 -11.73 -7.86 17.84
CA GLY A 67 -12.40 -7.13 18.91
C GLY A 67 -13.69 -6.46 18.42
N ALA A 68 -13.61 -5.74 17.30
CA ALA A 68 -14.77 -5.13 16.65
C ALA A 68 -15.81 -6.19 16.24
N ALA A 69 -15.37 -7.31 15.69
CA ALA A 69 -16.24 -8.42 15.31
C ALA A 69 -17.02 -8.99 16.49
N HIS A 70 -16.39 -9.07 17.68
CA HIS A 70 -17.07 -9.51 18.89
C HIS A 70 -18.17 -8.53 19.29
N VAL A 71 -17.84 -7.25 19.40
CA VAL A 71 -18.80 -6.19 19.77
C VAL A 71 -19.97 -6.15 18.79
N LEU A 72 -19.68 -6.08 17.48
CA LEU A 72 -20.71 -5.99 16.43
C LEU A 72 -21.62 -7.21 16.39
N ASN A 73 -21.10 -8.42 16.63
CA ASN A 73 -21.92 -9.62 16.64
C ASN A 73 -22.83 -9.69 17.87
N ASP A 74 -22.41 -9.13 19.01
CA ASP A 74 -23.23 -9.07 20.22
C ASP A 74 -24.38 -8.06 20.07
N VAL A 75 -24.15 -6.94 19.37
CA VAL A 75 -25.17 -5.89 19.11
C VAL A 75 -25.85 -6.02 17.74
N LYS A 76 -25.71 -7.15 17.04
CA LYS A 76 -26.24 -7.31 15.66
C LYS A 76 -27.75 -7.10 15.51
N ASN A 77 -28.50 -7.20 16.61
CA ASN A 77 -29.94 -6.94 16.59
C ASN A 77 -30.29 -5.44 16.67
N ASP A 78 -29.30 -4.57 16.87
CA ASP A 78 -29.49 -3.13 17.09
C ASP A 78 -29.19 -2.29 15.84
N PHE A 79 -28.68 -2.90 14.77
CA PHE A 79 -28.44 -2.22 13.49
C PHE A 79 -29.06 -2.96 12.31
N SER A 80 -29.12 -2.28 11.16
CA SER A 80 -29.60 -2.82 9.89
C SER A 80 -28.45 -2.83 8.87
N GLY A 81 -28.46 -3.79 7.94
CA GLY A 81 -27.38 -3.96 6.96
C GLY A 81 -26.46 -5.13 7.27
N GLU A 82 -25.29 -5.14 6.64
CA GLU A 82 -24.28 -6.18 6.80
C GLU A 82 -22.91 -5.55 7.09
N VAL A 83 -22.13 -6.20 7.95
CA VAL A 83 -20.71 -5.88 8.15
C VAL A 83 -19.88 -7.04 7.65
N LYS A 84 -19.05 -6.78 6.65
CA LYS A 84 -18.06 -7.72 6.11
C LYS A 84 -16.72 -7.45 6.76
N LEU A 85 -16.18 -8.44 7.44
CA LEU A 85 -14.88 -8.41 8.10
C LEU A 85 -13.90 -9.14 7.19
N LEU A 86 -12.99 -8.39 6.56
CA LEU A 86 -11.95 -8.94 5.71
C LEU A 86 -10.65 -9.03 6.50
N PHE A 87 -10.18 -10.26 6.68
CA PHE A 87 -8.83 -10.54 7.10
C PHE A 87 -8.02 -10.90 5.84
N GLN A 88 -7.22 -9.94 5.37
CA GLN A 88 -6.55 -9.97 4.08
C GLN A 88 -5.14 -10.55 4.21
N PRO A 89 -4.72 -11.49 3.35
CA PRO A 89 -3.33 -11.97 3.32
C PRO A 89 -2.47 -11.07 2.42
N ALA A 90 -1.15 -11.21 2.50
CA ALA A 90 -0.19 -10.78 1.47
C ALA A 90 -0.21 -9.27 1.10
N GLU A 91 -0.43 -8.40 2.09
CA GLU A 91 -0.30 -6.94 1.92
C GLU A 91 1.13 -6.56 1.58
N GLU A 92 2.14 -7.14 2.26
CA GLU A 92 3.55 -6.74 2.13
C GLU A 92 4.13 -7.06 0.74
N THR A 93 3.44 -7.92 -0.02
CA THR A 93 3.76 -8.25 -1.41
C THR A 93 2.88 -7.52 -2.43
N ALA A 94 1.96 -6.69 -1.95
CA ALA A 94 0.97 -5.92 -2.69
C ALA A 94 0.05 -6.76 -3.60
N GLN A 95 -0.25 -7.99 -3.19
CA GLN A 95 -1.04 -8.95 -3.97
C GLN A 95 -2.35 -9.35 -3.31
N GLY A 96 -2.47 -9.14 -2.00
CA GLY A 96 -3.60 -9.53 -1.18
C GLY A 96 -4.93 -8.98 -1.65
N ALA A 97 -5.03 -7.65 -1.68
CA ALA A 97 -6.28 -6.95 -1.98
C ALA A 97 -6.81 -7.31 -3.38
N LYS A 98 -5.94 -7.33 -4.40
CA LYS A 98 -6.29 -7.75 -5.76
C LYS A 98 -6.85 -9.16 -5.81
N ALA A 99 -6.15 -10.12 -5.21
CA ALA A 99 -6.58 -11.51 -5.21
C ALA A 99 -7.95 -11.68 -4.53
N VAL A 100 -8.16 -10.99 -3.41
CA VAL A 100 -9.45 -10.98 -2.70
C VAL A 100 -10.55 -10.38 -3.59
N ILE A 101 -10.33 -9.22 -4.20
CA ILE A 101 -11.32 -8.55 -5.05
C ILE A 101 -11.72 -9.44 -6.25
N GLU A 102 -10.74 -10.04 -6.92
CA GLU A 102 -10.95 -10.89 -8.10
C GLU A 102 -11.70 -12.18 -7.76
N GLU A 103 -11.34 -12.86 -6.68
CA GLU A 103 -11.92 -14.16 -6.31
C GLU A 103 -13.30 -14.02 -5.66
N SER A 104 -13.47 -13.05 -4.74
CA SER A 104 -14.73 -12.90 -3.99
C SER A 104 -15.79 -12.05 -4.69
N LYS A 105 -15.38 -11.13 -5.57
CA LYS A 105 -16.26 -10.13 -6.20
C LYS A 105 -17.08 -9.30 -5.20
N ILE A 106 -16.61 -9.17 -3.96
CA ILE A 106 -17.37 -8.53 -2.87
C ILE A 106 -17.68 -7.05 -3.12
N THR A 107 -16.87 -6.37 -3.93
CA THR A 107 -16.90 -4.92 -4.14
C THR A 107 -18.23 -4.41 -4.67
N ASN A 108 -18.97 -5.21 -5.44
CA ASN A 108 -20.26 -4.82 -6.00
C ASN A 108 -21.37 -4.67 -4.95
N SER A 109 -21.15 -5.22 -3.75
CA SER A 109 -22.13 -5.23 -2.65
C SER A 109 -21.78 -4.28 -1.52
N ILE A 110 -20.64 -3.57 -1.58
CA ILE A 110 -20.12 -2.75 -0.48
C ILE A 110 -20.42 -1.28 -0.75
N ASP A 111 -21.05 -0.62 0.22
CA ASP A 111 -21.36 0.81 0.18
C ASP A 111 -20.20 1.67 0.72
N ALA A 112 -19.42 1.15 1.68
CA ALA A 112 -18.25 1.82 2.24
C ALA A 112 -17.19 0.82 2.72
N ALA A 113 -15.92 1.18 2.61
CA ALA A 113 -14.80 0.38 3.10
C ALA A 113 -13.91 1.16 4.08
N PHE A 114 -13.47 0.49 5.14
CA PHE A 114 -12.61 1.07 6.16
C PHE A 114 -11.49 0.11 6.56
N ALA A 115 -10.27 0.65 6.66
CA ALA A 115 -9.11 -0.03 7.20
C ALA A 115 -8.41 0.84 8.25
N ILE A 116 -7.74 0.20 9.20
CA ILE A 116 -6.86 0.85 10.16
C ILE A 116 -5.46 0.33 9.91
N HIS A 117 -4.49 1.25 9.90
CA HIS A 117 -3.09 0.91 10.07
C HIS A 117 -2.61 1.51 11.40
N LEU A 118 -2.04 0.68 12.27
CA LEU A 118 -1.32 1.11 13.46
C LEU A 118 -0.07 1.85 13.03
N TRP A 119 0.08 3.09 13.50
CA TRP A 119 1.05 4.01 12.93
C TRP A 119 2.00 4.58 13.97
N GLN A 120 3.27 4.20 13.89
CA GLN A 120 4.34 4.68 14.75
C GLN A 120 4.62 6.18 14.69
N GLY A 121 4.19 6.84 13.61
CA GLY A 121 4.39 8.27 13.45
C GLY A 121 3.44 9.07 14.34
N VAL A 122 2.36 8.43 14.78
CA VAL A 122 1.28 9.03 15.55
C VAL A 122 1.39 8.57 17.02
N PRO A 123 1.36 9.50 17.99
CA PRO A 123 1.32 9.15 19.42
C PRO A 123 0.11 8.27 19.76
N VAL A 124 0.29 7.32 20.69
CA VAL A 124 -0.83 6.57 21.27
C VAL A 124 -1.88 7.51 21.85
N GLY A 125 -3.16 7.14 21.74
CA GLY A 125 -4.28 8.03 22.11
C GLY A 125 -4.69 9.02 21.02
N LYS A 126 -4.04 9.01 19.84
CA LYS A 126 -4.37 9.88 18.71
C LYS A 126 -4.68 9.09 17.44
N ILE A 127 -5.54 9.65 16.59
CA ILE A 127 -5.97 9.05 15.32
C ILE A 127 -5.93 10.11 14.22
N SER A 128 -5.32 9.77 13.08
CA SER A 128 -5.33 10.59 11.88
C SER A 128 -6.29 10.03 10.83
N LEU A 129 -7.23 10.87 10.40
CA LEU A 129 -8.41 10.53 9.60
C LEU A 129 -8.62 11.48 8.40
N GLU A 130 -7.53 12.10 7.92
CA GLU A 130 -7.62 13.11 6.87
C GLU A 130 -8.15 12.50 5.55
N SER A 131 -8.95 13.28 4.83
CA SER A 131 -9.39 12.94 3.48
C SER A 131 -8.29 13.21 2.45
N GLY A 132 -8.47 12.69 1.24
CA GLY A 132 -7.52 12.88 0.14
C GLY A 132 -6.33 11.91 0.22
N ALA A 133 -5.23 12.25 -0.44
CA ALA A 133 -4.09 11.35 -0.57
C ALA A 133 -3.42 11.04 0.78
N ARG A 134 -3.26 9.75 1.09
CA ARG A 134 -2.66 9.25 2.34
C ARG A 134 -1.38 8.46 2.13
N MET A 135 -1.38 7.57 1.15
CA MET A 135 -0.25 6.70 0.83
C MET A 135 0.01 6.72 -0.68
N ALA A 136 1.26 6.65 -1.08
CA ALA A 136 1.64 6.76 -2.48
C ALA A 136 1.43 5.44 -3.22
N ALA A 137 1.13 5.52 -4.51
CA ALA A 137 1.29 4.41 -5.42
C ALA A 137 2.74 3.91 -5.40
N ALA A 138 2.97 2.62 -5.54
CA ALA A 138 4.30 2.04 -5.53
C ALA A 138 4.53 1.07 -6.70
N ASP A 139 4.76 1.59 -7.91
CA ASP A 139 5.04 0.74 -9.07
C ASP A 139 6.54 0.42 -9.20
N LEU A 140 6.84 -0.69 -9.87
CA LEU A 140 8.19 -1.15 -10.19
C LEU A 140 8.34 -1.28 -11.70
N PHE A 141 9.48 -0.91 -12.26
CA PHE A 141 9.77 -1.16 -13.67
C PHE A 141 11.14 -1.80 -13.89
N SER A 142 11.22 -2.59 -14.96
CA SER A 142 12.46 -3.12 -15.53
C SER A 142 12.44 -2.88 -17.04
N ILE A 143 13.54 -2.33 -17.56
CA ILE A 143 13.73 -2.03 -18.98
C ILE A 143 14.99 -2.74 -19.45
N LYS A 144 14.84 -3.72 -20.34
CA LYS A 144 15.96 -4.36 -21.01
C LYS A 144 16.18 -3.71 -22.38
N VAL A 145 17.31 -3.06 -22.56
CA VAL A 145 17.76 -2.47 -23.83
C VAL A 145 18.53 -3.53 -24.62
N LYS A 146 18.21 -3.69 -25.90
CA LYS A 146 18.87 -4.59 -26.84
C LYS A 146 19.47 -3.76 -27.98
N GLY A 147 20.79 -3.71 -28.02
CA GLY A 147 21.60 -3.10 -29.07
C GLY A 147 22.41 -4.16 -29.81
N LYS A 148 23.66 -3.83 -30.16
CA LYS A 148 24.58 -4.70 -30.90
C LYS A 148 26.01 -4.43 -30.43
N SER A 149 26.65 -5.42 -29.83
CA SER A 149 28.02 -5.29 -29.32
C SER A 149 29.07 -5.23 -30.44
N GLY A 150 30.24 -4.71 -30.12
CA GLY A 150 31.41 -4.76 -31.01
C GLY A 150 32.67 -4.18 -30.37
N HIS A 151 33.72 -4.01 -31.18
CA HIS A 151 34.98 -3.44 -30.72
C HIS A 151 34.81 -1.95 -30.38
N GLY A 152 35.36 -1.49 -29.25
CA GLY A 152 35.22 -0.10 -28.80
C GLY A 152 35.78 0.96 -29.76
N SER A 153 36.67 0.57 -30.67
CA SER A 153 37.19 1.46 -31.73
C SER A 153 36.40 1.45 -33.03
N MET A 154 35.36 0.61 -33.15
CA MET A 154 34.53 0.46 -34.35
C MET A 154 33.03 0.70 -34.04
N PRO A 155 32.67 1.85 -33.42
CA PRO A 155 31.29 2.08 -32.97
C PRO A 155 30.26 2.10 -34.11
N HIS A 156 30.67 2.45 -35.34
CA HIS A 156 29.81 2.47 -36.53
C HIS A 156 29.28 1.08 -36.94
N GLU A 157 29.85 -0.01 -36.41
CA GLU A 157 29.35 -1.37 -36.64
C GLU A 157 28.38 -1.85 -35.54
N THR A 158 28.09 -1.01 -34.55
CA THR A 158 27.43 -1.36 -33.28
C THR A 158 26.19 -0.52 -33.01
N ILE A 159 25.42 -0.94 -32.00
CA ILE A 159 24.36 -0.14 -31.36
C ILE A 159 24.66 -0.18 -29.86
N ASP A 160 25.19 0.91 -29.32
CA ASP A 160 25.75 0.95 -27.97
C ASP A 160 24.65 1.02 -26.90
N ALA A 161 24.40 -0.10 -26.22
CA ALA A 161 23.38 -0.17 -25.17
C ALA A 161 23.67 0.72 -23.96
N VAL A 162 24.95 1.07 -23.68
CA VAL A 162 25.31 2.00 -22.59
C VAL A 162 24.78 3.40 -22.91
N VAL A 163 25.02 3.86 -24.15
CA VAL A 163 24.56 5.17 -24.62
C VAL A 163 23.04 5.23 -24.63
N VAL A 164 22.37 4.20 -25.15
CA VAL A 164 20.90 4.15 -25.21
C VAL A 164 20.29 4.13 -23.81
N ALA A 165 20.79 3.29 -22.90
CA ALA A 165 20.30 3.26 -21.51
C ALA A 165 20.49 4.61 -20.82
N SER A 166 21.65 5.26 -21.02
CA SER A 166 21.92 6.59 -20.45
C SER A 166 20.93 7.64 -20.98
N ALA A 167 20.63 7.61 -22.28
CA ALA A 167 19.62 8.50 -22.87
C ALA A 167 18.22 8.23 -22.30
N ILE A 168 17.85 6.97 -22.08
CA ILE A 168 16.58 6.60 -21.44
C ILE A 168 16.52 7.18 -20.02
N VAL A 169 17.55 7.00 -19.20
CA VAL A 169 17.60 7.57 -17.83
C VAL A 169 17.33 9.07 -17.85
N MET A 170 18.00 9.81 -18.74
CA MET A 170 17.84 11.25 -18.84
C MET A 170 16.44 11.64 -19.33
N ASN A 171 15.90 10.95 -20.33
CA ASN A 171 14.59 11.28 -20.90
C ASN A 171 13.43 10.93 -19.96
N LEU A 172 13.57 9.93 -19.09
CA LEU A 172 12.59 9.62 -18.06
C LEU A 172 12.34 10.78 -17.09
N GLN A 173 13.34 11.65 -16.87
CA GLN A 173 13.20 12.79 -15.94
C GLN A 173 12.19 13.85 -16.42
N HIS A 174 11.88 13.86 -17.72
CA HIS A 174 10.86 14.74 -18.30
C HIS A 174 9.44 14.38 -17.86
N LEU A 175 9.19 13.11 -17.49
CA LEU A 175 7.89 12.68 -16.97
C LEU A 175 7.51 13.50 -15.73
N VAL A 176 8.46 13.67 -14.81
CA VAL A 176 8.28 14.47 -13.59
C VAL A 176 8.35 15.96 -13.90
N SER A 177 9.44 16.41 -14.54
CA SER A 177 9.76 17.83 -14.63
C SER A 177 8.89 18.63 -15.61
N ARG A 178 8.25 17.97 -16.59
CA ARG A 178 7.57 18.67 -17.70
C ARG A 178 6.23 18.08 -18.11
N ASN A 179 5.97 16.79 -17.88
CA ASN A 179 4.67 16.18 -18.20
C ASN A 179 3.70 16.13 -17.01
N THR A 180 4.19 16.37 -15.79
CA THR A 180 3.38 16.34 -14.57
C THR A 180 3.11 17.77 -14.10
N ASN A 181 1.89 18.03 -13.63
CA ASN A 181 1.54 19.31 -13.01
C ASN A 181 2.47 19.54 -11.80
N PRO A 182 3.11 20.73 -11.67
CA PRO A 182 3.98 21.02 -10.52
C PRO A 182 3.31 20.89 -9.14
N LEU A 183 1.97 20.88 -9.08
CA LEU A 183 1.20 20.65 -7.85
C LEU A 183 0.94 19.17 -7.55
N ASP A 184 1.11 18.29 -8.54
CA ASP A 184 1.00 16.86 -8.37
C ASP A 184 2.37 16.23 -8.05
N THR A 185 2.36 15.14 -7.29
CA THR A 185 3.59 14.40 -6.96
C THR A 185 3.77 13.22 -7.90
N LEU A 186 4.90 13.20 -8.62
CA LEU A 186 5.42 12.03 -9.32
C LEU A 186 6.91 11.89 -9.02
N VAL A 187 7.35 10.69 -8.66
CA VAL A 187 8.76 10.34 -8.54
C VAL A 187 9.04 9.16 -9.46
N VAL A 188 10.07 9.27 -10.29
CA VAL A 188 10.57 8.18 -11.14
C VAL A 188 12.04 8.01 -10.82
N THR A 189 12.37 6.90 -10.17
CA THR A 189 13.75 6.60 -9.75
C THR A 189 14.27 5.43 -10.57
N VAL A 190 15.39 5.62 -11.27
CA VAL A 190 16.20 4.50 -11.80
C VAL A 190 17.22 4.14 -10.71
N GLY A 191 16.98 3.03 -10.02
CA GLY A 191 17.82 2.60 -8.89
C GLY A 191 19.02 1.74 -9.32
N LYS A 192 18.95 1.15 -10.51
CA LYS A 192 19.98 0.25 -11.04
C LYS A 192 20.13 0.43 -12.55
N LEU A 193 21.38 0.48 -12.99
CA LEU A 193 21.77 0.40 -14.40
C LEU A 193 22.95 -0.55 -14.51
N VAL A 194 22.82 -1.62 -15.29
CA VAL A 194 23.90 -2.58 -15.56
C VAL A 194 24.09 -2.69 -17.07
N ALA A 195 25.32 -2.46 -17.55
CA ALA A 195 25.66 -2.59 -18.96
C ALA A 195 27.17 -2.83 -19.14
N GLY A 196 27.52 -3.61 -20.17
CA GLY A 196 28.92 -3.87 -20.54
C GLY A 196 29.65 -4.86 -19.64
N THR A 197 30.84 -5.25 -20.07
CA THR A 197 31.70 -6.22 -19.36
C THR A 197 33.16 -5.78 -19.30
N ARG A 198 33.61 -4.94 -20.23
CA ARG A 198 35.00 -4.47 -20.35
C ARG A 198 35.04 -3.11 -21.06
N HIS A 199 36.03 -2.28 -20.73
CA HIS A 199 36.18 -0.91 -21.25
C HIS A 199 36.37 -0.79 -22.78
N ASN A 200 36.83 -1.83 -23.48
CA ASN A 200 37.07 -1.81 -24.93
C ASN A 200 36.04 -2.62 -25.75
N ILE A 201 34.93 -3.01 -25.13
CA ILE A 201 33.83 -3.74 -25.78
C ILE A 201 32.56 -2.93 -25.60
N ILE A 202 31.94 -2.53 -26.72
CA ILE A 202 30.63 -1.85 -26.70
C ILE A 202 29.56 -2.85 -26.26
N ALA A 203 28.72 -2.45 -25.32
CA ALA A 203 27.70 -3.32 -24.74
C ALA A 203 26.56 -3.58 -25.74
N GLY A 204 26.20 -4.85 -25.92
CA GLY A 204 25.04 -5.24 -26.72
C GLY A 204 23.71 -5.20 -25.95
N GLU A 205 23.76 -5.16 -24.61
CA GLU A 205 22.57 -5.12 -23.76
C GLU A 205 22.81 -4.21 -22.55
N ALA A 206 21.72 -3.66 -22.03
CA ALA A 206 21.67 -2.96 -20.75
C ALA A 206 20.37 -3.26 -20.01
N LEU A 207 20.40 -3.23 -18.68
CA LEU A 207 19.25 -3.42 -17.81
C LEU A 207 19.09 -2.21 -16.89
N LEU A 208 17.89 -1.61 -16.90
CA LEU A 208 17.48 -0.59 -15.95
C LEU A 208 16.39 -1.14 -15.04
N GLU A 209 16.50 -0.93 -13.74
CA GLU A 209 15.44 -1.22 -12.77
C GLU A 209 15.15 0.03 -11.94
N GLY A 210 13.88 0.21 -11.58
CA GLY A 210 13.46 1.41 -10.87
C GLY A 210 12.06 1.34 -10.30
N THR A 211 11.65 2.46 -9.71
CA THR A 211 10.39 2.58 -8.98
C THR A 211 9.68 3.88 -9.35
N ILE A 212 8.35 3.86 -9.28
CA ILE A 212 7.51 5.04 -9.49
C ILE A 212 6.67 5.27 -8.23
N ARG A 213 6.57 6.52 -7.79
CA ARG A 213 5.69 6.96 -6.70
C ARG A 213 4.79 8.10 -7.13
N SER A 214 3.52 8.06 -6.74
CA SER A 214 2.56 9.15 -6.99
C SER A 214 1.51 9.18 -5.89
N PHE A 215 1.07 10.37 -5.50
CA PHE A 215 -0.11 10.55 -4.64
C PHE A 215 -1.39 10.84 -5.44
N SER A 216 -1.25 11.10 -6.74
CA SER A 216 -2.36 11.42 -7.63
C SER A 216 -2.73 10.19 -8.45
N ASP A 217 -3.99 9.79 -8.35
CA ASP A 217 -4.57 8.69 -9.13
C ASP A 217 -4.58 8.99 -10.63
N GLU A 218 -4.91 10.22 -11.00
CA GLU A 218 -4.90 10.67 -12.39
C GLU A 218 -3.49 10.59 -13.00
N VAL A 219 -2.48 11.07 -12.26
CA VAL A 219 -1.09 10.98 -12.70
C VAL A 219 -0.67 9.51 -12.80
N TRP A 220 -0.91 8.72 -11.75
CA TRP A 220 -0.56 7.29 -11.72
C TRP A 220 -1.15 6.54 -12.91
N LYS A 221 -2.41 6.77 -13.27
CA LYS A 221 -3.08 6.13 -14.43
C LYS A 221 -2.42 6.46 -15.77
N LYS A 222 -1.83 7.66 -15.93
CA LYS A 222 -1.17 8.09 -17.18
C LYS A 222 0.28 7.61 -17.32
N VAL A 223 0.96 7.32 -16.21
CA VAL A 223 2.40 6.97 -16.23
C VAL A 223 2.75 5.82 -17.17
N PRO A 224 2.02 4.68 -17.23
CA PRO A 224 2.41 3.54 -18.07
C PRO A 224 2.60 3.93 -19.54
N GLU A 225 1.62 4.63 -20.12
CA GLU A 225 1.64 5.05 -21.51
C GLU A 225 2.78 6.05 -21.76
N GLN A 226 2.99 6.99 -20.82
CA GLN A 226 4.05 7.98 -20.94
C GLN A 226 5.45 7.34 -20.82
N LEU A 227 5.64 6.42 -19.87
CA LEU A 227 6.87 5.65 -19.67
C LEU A 227 7.19 4.87 -20.94
N GLU A 228 6.24 4.08 -21.42
CA GLU A 228 6.38 3.26 -22.62
C GLU A 228 6.77 4.11 -23.83
N ARG A 229 6.05 5.22 -24.07
CA ARG A 229 6.32 6.14 -25.16
C ARG A 229 7.73 6.72 -25.10
N VAL A 230 8.15 7.23 -23.94
CA VAL A 230 9.49 7.84 -23.77
C VAL A 230 10.58 6.80 -23.99
N VAL A 231 10.44 5.62 -23.39
CA VAL A 231 11.46 4.56 -23.47
C VAL A 231 11.58 4.02 -24.89
N LYS A 232 10.45 3.68 -25.53
CA LYS A 232 10.44 3.16 -26.92
C LYS A 232 10.98 4.18 -27.92
N ASN A 233 10.53 5.43 -27.84
CA ASN A 233 10.97 6.46 -28.78
C ASN A 233 12.44 6.84 -28.57
N THR A 234 12.92 6.83 -27.32
CA THR A 234 14.35 7.06 -27.05
C THR A 234 15.18 5.94 -27.65
N ALA A 235 14.82 4.66 -27.44
CA ALA A 235 15.57 3.54 -28.00
C ALA A 235 15.57 3.55 -29.54
N ALA A 236 14.42 3.81 -30.15
CA ALA A 236 14.28 3.86 -31.60
C ALA A 236 15.17 4.93 -32.25
N ALA A 237 15.42 6.06 -31.59
CA ALA A 237 16.31 7.11 -32.09
C ALA A 237 17.78 6.66 -32.22
N TYR A 238 18.16 5.54 -31.60
CA TYR A 238 19.49 4.93 -31.66
C TYR A 238 19.47 3.56 -32.35
N ASP A 239 18.39 3.23 -33.08
CA ASP A 239 18.19 1.93 -33.73
C ASP A 239 18.17 0.72 -32.76
N ALA A 240 17.95 0.97 -31.47
CA ALA A 240 17.86 -0.06 -30.44
C ALA A 240 16.40 -0.50 -30.21
N SER A 241 16.24 -1.68 -29.60
CA SER A 241 14.93 -2.16 -29.12
C SER A 241 14.91 -2.31 -27.61
N VAL A 242 13.71 -2.33 -27.04
CA VAL A 242 13.50 -2.39 -25.59
C VAL A 242 12.40 -3.38 -25.24
N GLU A 243 12.57 -4.04 -24.10
CA GLU A 243 11.55 -4.82 -23.43
C GLU A 243 11.24 -4.15 -22.10
N ILE A 244 9.98 -3.78 -21.88
CA ILE A 244 9.54 -3.02 -20.71
C ILE A 244 8.62 -3.91 -19.89
N ASN A 245 8.99 -4.14 -18.64
CA ASN A 245 8.17 -4.80 -17.64
C ASN A 245 7.77 -3.73 -16.61
N LEU A 246 6.48 -3.48 -16.45
CA LEU A 246 5.93 -2.54 -15.47
C LEU A 246 4.98 -3.30 -14.54
N THR A 247 5.35 -3.42 -13.27
CA THR A 247 4.52 -4.00 -12.23
C THR A 247 3.79 -2.89 -11.50
N ARG A 248 2.47 -2.85 -11.67
CA ARG A 248 1.59 -1.95 -10.91
C ARG A 248 1.34 -2.57 -9.53
N ALA A 249 2.18 -2.27 -8.54
CA ALA A 249 2.11 -2.95 -7.24
C ALA A 249 0.94 -2.42 -6.41
N THR A 250 0.92 -1.13 -6.09
CA THR A 250 -0.21 -0.47 -5.40
C THR A 250 -0.62 0.84 -6.09
N PRO A 251 -1.93 1.14 -6.21
CA PRO A 251 -2.42 2.47 -6.56
C PRO A 251 -2.20 3.46 -5.40
N PRO A 252 -2.36 4.77 -5.61
CA PRO A 252 -2.35 5.71 -4.50
C PRO A 252 -3.58 5.47 -3.61
N LEU A 253 -3.36 5.48 -2.29
CA LEU A 253 -4.45 5.42 -1.31
C LEU A 253 -5.00 6.82 -1.12
N VAL A 254 -6.23 7.03 -1.57
CA VAL A 254 -6.94 8.31 -1.47
C VAL A 254 -8.20 8.09 -0.65
N ASN A 255 -8.23 8.68 0.54
CA ASN A 255 -9.38 8.63 1.43
C ASN A 255 -10.54 9.42 0.83
N ASN A 256 -11.70 8.80 0.70
CA ASN A 256 -12.94 9.46 0.32
C ASN A 256 -13.33 10.52 1.38
N GLN A 257 -13.76 11.70 0.92
CA GLN A 257 -14.08 12.83 1.80
C GLN A 257 -15.23 12.53 2.77
N ASP A 258 -16.31 11.92 2.29
CA ASP A 258 -17.50 11.65 3.09
C ASP A 258 -17.21 10.54 4.10
N ILE A 259 -16.50 9.48 3.68
CA ILE A 259 -16.09 8.39 4.60
C ILE A 259 -15.14 8.92 5.68
N SER A 260 -14.20 9.81 5.33
CA SER A 260 -13.31 10.45 6.30
C SER A 260 -14.07 11.29 7.31
N ASN A 261 -15.12 12.00 6.88
CA ASN A 261 -15.97 12.79 7.76
C ASN A 261 -16.77 11.89 8.74
N ILE A 262 -17.30 10.77 8.25
CA ILE A 262 -17.98 9.76 9.11
C ILE A 262 -17.00 9.24 10.15
N LEU A 263 -15.81 8.79 9.72
CA LEU A 263 -14.78 8.29 10.64
C LEU A 263 -14.36 9.32 11.68
N LYS A 264 -14.19 10.58 11.27
CA LYS A 264 -13.89 11.67 12.21
C LYS A 264 -15.00 11.80 13.25
N ASN A 265 -16.26 11.81 12.83
CA ASN A 265 -17.40 11.91 13.74
C ASN A 265 -17.47 10.69 14.68
N SER A 266 -17.22 9.47 14.18
CA SER A 266 -17.16 8.25 14.99
C SER A 266 -16.06 8.35 16.06
N ALA A 267 -14.87 8.80 15.69
CA ALA A 267 -13.76 9.00 16.64
C ALA A 267 -14.08 10.06 17.70
N VAL A 268 -14.66 11.19 17.30
CA VAL A 268 -15.05 12.28 18.22
C VAL A 268 -16.17 11.83 19.16
N LYS A 269 -17.13 11.04 18.69
CA LYS A 269 -18.20 10.47 19.51
C LYS A 269 -17.66 9.54 20.60
N LEU A 270 -16.61 8.78 20.31
CA LEU A 270 -15.98 7.87 21.26
C LEU A 270 -15.06 8.57 22.25
N TYR A 271 -14.26 9.54 21.78
CA TYR A 271 -13.07 10.02 22.52
C TYR A 271 -12.91 11.55 22.58
N GLY A 272 -13.88 12.33 22.08
CA GLY A 272 -13.76 13.79 22.02
C GLY A 272 -12.92 14.30 20.83
N GLU A 273 -12.89 15.62 20.65
CA GLU A 273 -12.18 16.27 19.53
C GLU A 273 -10.67 16.11 19.62
N GLU A 274 -10.13 15.99 20.83
CA GLU A 274 -8.69 15.90 21.09
C GLU A 274 -8.07 14.61 20.54
N VAL A 275 -8.85 13.56 20.27
CA VAL A 275 -8.34 12.30 19.72
C VAL A 275 -7.83 12.50 18.29
N VAL A 276 -8.42 13.43 17.55
CA VAL A 276 -8.11 13.64 16.14
C VAL A 276 -6.81 14.43 16.03
N THR A 277 -5.86 13.88 15.29
CA THR A 277 -4.60 14.55 14.96
C THR A 277 -4.38 14.56 13.45
N LYS A 278 -3.50 15.45 13.00
CA LYS A 278 -3.02 15.43 11.62
C LYS A 278 -1.75 14.61 11.53
N TYR A 279 -1.61 13.89 10.44
CA TYR A 279 -0.39 13.19 10.11
C TYR A 279 -0.16 13.28 8.61
N GLU A 280 0.99 13.81 8.22
CA GLU A 280 1.36 13.98 6.82
C GLU A 280 1.24 12.67 6.03
N LYS A 281 0.87 12.74 4.76
CA LYS A 281 0.83 11.56 3.89
C LYS A 281 2.23 10.92 3.78
N THR A 282 2.28 9.61 3.56
CA THR A 282 3.52 8.83 3.53
C THR A 282 3.82 8.29 2.13
N PRO A 283 5.10 8.24 1.70
CA PRO A 283 5.46 7.64 0.40
C PRO A 283 5.41 6.10 0.39
N GLY A 284 5.05 5.46 1.51
CA GLY A 284 4.75 4.02 1.55
C GLY A 284 3.57 3.68 0.65
N GLY A 285 3.54 2.44 0.14
CA GLY A 285 2.40 1.87 -0.58
C GLY A 285 1.55 1.03 0.36
N GLU A 286 0.27 0.88 0.03
CA GLU A 286 -0.69 0.05 0.77
C GLU A 286 -1.68 -0.53 -0.24
N ASP A 287 -1.88 -1.83 -0.21
CA ASP A 287 -2.71 -2.52 -1.22
C ASP A 287 -4.22 -2.42 -0.96
N PHE A 288 -4.66 -2.01 0.25
CA PHE A 288 -6.06 -1.60 0.50
C PHE A 288 -6.50 -0.50 -0.47
N ALA A 289 -5.55 0.25 -1.04
CA ALA A 289 -5.82 1.22 -2.09
C ALA A 289 -6.59 0.62 -3.28
N TYR A 290 -6.46 -0.68 -3.58
CA TYR A 290 -7.28 -1.36 -4.60
C TYR A 290 -8.77 -1.36 -4.29
N PHE A 291 -9.17 -1.48 -3.02
CA PHE A 291 -10.56 -1.33 -2.62
C PHE A 291 -11.01 0.12 -2.83
N THR A 292 -10.20 1.09 -2.42
CA THR A 292 -10.55 2.52 -2.54
C THR A 292 -10.67 3.02 -4.00
N GLN A 293 -10.14 2.27 -4.97
CA GLN A 293 -10.32 2.54 -6.40
C GLN A 293 -11.75 2.24 -6.89
N VAL A 294 -12.48 1.36 -6.21
CA VAL A 294 -13.78 0.84 -6.68
C VAL A 294 -14.91 1.00 -5.66
N VAL A 295 -14.59 1.27 -4.40
CA VAL A 295 -15.54 1.49 -3.30
C VAL A 295 -15.15 2.78 -2.56
N PRO A 296 -16.10 3.65 -2.18
CA PRO A 296 -15.81 4.76 -1.28
C PRO A 296 -15.19 4.24 0.02
N GLY A 297 -13.94 4.58 0.29
CA GLY A 297 -13.26 4.07 1.47
C GLY A 297 -12.22 5.01 2.03
N ALA A 298 -11.77 4.71 3.23
CA ALA A 298 -10.72 5.44 3.90
C ALA A 298 -9.87 4.51 4.77
N LEU A 299 -8.63 4.92 4.99
CA LEU A 299 -7.71 4.30 5.93
C LEU A 299 -7.36 5.30 7.04
N ALA A 300 -7.46 4.83 8.28
CA ALA A 300 -7.06 5.58 9.47
C ALA A 300 -5.65 5.19 9.91
N PHE A 301 -4.89 6.18 10.37
CA PHE A 301 -3.67 5.92 11.15
C PHE A 301 -3.99 6.03 12.64
N VAL A 302 -4.01 4.90 13.34
CA VAL A 302 -4.19 4.85 14.80
C VAL A 302 -2.81 4.82 15.45
N GLY A 303 -2.54 5.77 16.34
CA GLY A 303 -1.22 5.94 16.92
C GLY A 303 -0.81 4.83 17.88
N ILE A 304 0.44 4.38 17.74
CA ILE A 304 1.07 3.39 18.63
C ILE A 304 2.35 3.91 19.29
N ARG A 305 2.81 5.13 18.96
CA ARG A 305 4.06 5.65 19.50
C ARG A 305 3.90 6.00 20.97
N ASN A 306 4.77 5.44 21.80
CA ASN A 306 4.92 5.81 23.20
C ASN A 306 6.40 5.93 23.57
N ASP A 307 6.93 7.15 23.48
CA ASP A 307 8.33 7.45 23.81
C ASP A 307 8.66 7.16 25.28
N ALA A 308 7.70 7.30 26.19
CA ALA A 308 7.91 7.03 27.62
C ALA A 308 8.06 5.52 27.93
N LYS A 309 7.43 4.65 27.14
CA LYS A 309 7.60 3.19 27.20
C LYS A 309 8.72 2.67 26.29
N GLY A 310 9.42 3.55 25.55
CA GLY A 310 10.43 3.15 24.56
C GLY A 310 9.85 2.51 23.29
N ILE A 311 8.56 2.70 23.02
CA ILE A 311 7.86 2.16 21.86
C ILE A 311 7.85 3.21 20.76
N ASN A 312 8.96 3.30 20.02
CA ASN A 312 9.16 4.32 18.98
C ASN A 312 10.04 3.86 17.80
N SER A 313 10.28 2.56 17.69
CA SER A 313 10.99 1.96 16.57
C SER A 313 10.19 2.07 15.27
N PRO A 314 10.87 2.19 14.11
CA PRO A 314 10.21 2.22 12.82
C PRO A 314 9.53 0.88 12.44
N HIS A 315 8.51 0.91 11.57
CA HIS A 315 7.89 -0.25 10.95
C HIS A 315 9.01 -0.94 10.18
N HIS A 316 8.96 -2.27 10.17
CA HIS A 316 9.93 -3.18 9.58
C HIS A 316 11.28 -3.20 10.32
N SER A 317 11.40 -2.52 11.47
CA SER A 317 12.55 -2.65 12.36
C SER A 317 12.53 -3.98 13.11
N GLU A 318 13.70 -4.55 13.35
CA GLU A 318 13.91 -5.69 14.26
C GLU A 318 13.50 -5.40 15.72
N THR A 319 13.30 -4.13 16.06
CA THR A 319 12.84 -3.66 17.37
C THR A 319 11.44 -3.04 17.34
N PHE A 320 10.67 -3.23 16.25
CA PHE A 320 9.30 -2.73 16.15
C PHE A 320 8.46 -3.23 17.34
N ASN A 321 7.65 -2.34 17.92
CA ASN A 321 6.68 -2.69 18.94
C ASN A 321 5.52 -1.67 18.87
N MET A 322 4.40 -1.98 19.50
CA MET A 322 3.21 -1.14 19.55
C MET A 322 2.72 -0.97 20.98
N ASP A 323 2.18 0.20 21.31
CA ASP A 323 1.47 0.39 22.58
C ASP A 323 0.06 -0.20 22.45
N GLU A 324 -0.20 -1.31 23.15
CA GLU A 324 -1.45 -2.07 23.04
C GLU A 324 -2.69 -1.29 23.51
N GLU A 325 -2.53 -0.16 24.21
CA GLU A 325 -3.64 0.77 24.49
C GLU A 325 -4.34 1.24 23.18
N ALA A 326 -3.63 1.23 22.06
CA ALA A 326 -4.17 1.54 20.74
C ALA A 326 -5.18 0.49 20.22
N LEU A 327 -5.10 -0.76 20.68
CA LEU A 327 -5.92 -1.85 20.14
C LEU A 327 -7.40 -1.69 20.51
N GLU A 328 -7.68 -1.28 21.75
CA GLU A 328 -9.06 -0.94 22.16
C GLU A 328 -9.60 0.22 21.31
N MET A 329 -8.75 1.24 21.08
CA MET A 329 -9.14 2.40 20.28
C MET A 329 -9.56 2.02 18.86
N GLY A 330 -8.76 1.18 18.18
CA GLY A 330 -9.08 0.76 16.82
C GLY A 330 -10.25 -0.21 16.74
N ALA A 331 -10.40 -1.13 17.70
CA ALA A 331 -11.58 -2.01 17.77
C ALA A 331 -12.89 -1.22 17.92
N ASN A 332 -12.90 -0.24 18.82
CA ASN A 332 -14.04 0.64 19.02
C ASN A 332 -14.31 1.51 17.79
N LEU A 333 -13.26 2.02 17.12
CA LEU A 333 -13.43 2.82 15.90
C LEU A 333 -14.04 2.00 14.76
N TYR A 334 -13.55 0.77 14.54
CA TYR A 334 -14.14 -0.16 13.56
C TYR A 334 -15.63 -0.40 13.84
N ALA A 335 -15.98 -0.72 15.10
CA ALA A 335 -17.35 -0.99 15.49
C ALA A 335 -18.24 0.25 15.34
N GLN A 336 -17.77 1.42 15.79
CA GLN A 336 -18.55 2.67 15.72
C GLN A 336 -18.78 3.10 14.27
N PHE A 337 -17.76 3.03 13.41
CA PHE A 337 -17.88 3.34 12.00
C PHE A 337 -18.89 2.45 11.27
N ALA A 338 -18.93 1.15 11.59
CA ALA A 338 -19.86 0.23 10.94
C ALA A 338 -21.34 0.52 11.29
N ILE A 339 -21.61 1.25 12.38
CA ILE A 339 -22.94 1.56 12.88
C ILE A 339 -23.42 2.96 12.43
N ASP A 340 -22.51 3.91 12.24
CA ASP A 340 -22.81 5.29 11.81
C ASP A 340 -23.12 5.38 10.30
#